data_AF-A0A7W5MUZ5-F1
#
_entry.id   AF-A0A7W5MUZ5-F1
#
_cell.length_a   1.000
_cell.length_b   1.000
_cell.length_c   1.000
_cell.angle_alpha   90.00
_cell.angle_beta   90.00
_cell.angle_gamma   90.00
#
_symmetry.space_group_name_H-M   'P 1'
#
loop_
_entity.id
_entity.type
_entity.pdbx_description
1 polymer ?
#
loop_
_entity_poly.entity_id
_entity_poly.type
_entity_poly.pdbx_seq_one_letter_code
_entity_poly.pdbx_strand_id
1 'polypeptide(L)'
;MLDPRLFDLLKTLAVADLDWLAEEVIQGVLAGDVPLESEAAVIAARRDVFREWQNSGGFGNLDVPLMQATPLKGEEQLDWAVGHVVTRLLDALSSMQASTERLDALVEGANQEGWHRKAARMTGAQLVINDGEEVLGAADRNAIEAAMRAMPSLKEALLQWRDASLAGGGK
;
A
#
# COMPACT_ATOMS: atom_id res chain seq x y z
N MET A 1 1.51 -1.44 22.08
CA MET A 1 0.13 -0.99 22.34
C MET A 1 -0.15 0.15 21.39
N LEU A 2 -1.33 0.18 20.78
CA LEU A 2 -1.73 1.22 19.82
C LEU A 2 -2.04 2.52 20.55
N ASP A 3 -1.55 3.64 20.04
CA ASP A 3 -1.88 4.98 20.54
C ASP A 3 -3.37 5.27 20.26
N PRO A 4 -4.19 5.58 21.29
CA PRO A 4 -5.61 5.85 21.11
C PRO A 4 -5.92 7.00 20.14
N ARG A 5 -4.97 7.93 19.95
CA ARG A 5 -5.13 9.05 19.02
C ARG A 5 -5.20 8.60 17.56
N LEU A 6 -4.71 7.40 17.22
CA LEU A 6 -4.83 6.83 15.88
C LEU A 6 -6.27 6.44 15.52
N PHE A 7 -7.18 6.28 16.50
CA PHE A 7 -8.53 5.78 16.21
C PHE A 7 -9.33 6.71 15.29
N ASP A 8 -9.14 8.02 15.38
CA ASP A 8 -9.82 8.96 14.50
C ASP A 8 -9.37 8.82 13.04
N LEU A 9 -8.07 8.57 12.82
CA LEU A 9 -7.52 8.27 11.49
C LEU A 9 -8.06 6.94 10.97
N LEU A 10 -8.00 5.88 11.77
CA LEU A 10 -8.47 4.55 11.38
C LEU A 10 -9.97 4.56 11.02
N LYS A 11 -10.78 5.28 11.80
CA LYS A 11 -12.20 5.48 11.51
C LYS A 11 -12.42 6.25 10.21
N THR A 12 -11.62 7.27 9.95
CA THR A 12 -11.70 8.05 8.71
C THR A 12 -11.36 7.18 7.49
N LEU A 13 -10.35 6.30 7.60
CA LEU A 13 -10.00 5.35 6.56
C LEU A 13 -11.13 4.33 6.30
N ALA A 14 -11.71 3.77 7.36
CA ALA A 14 -12.83 2.83 7.23
C ALA A 14 -14.07 3.49 6.59
N VAL A 15 -14.40 4.74 6.95
CA VAL A 15 -15.51 5.49 6.33
C VAL A 15 -15.26 5.79 4.85
N ALA A 16 -14.00 5.83 4.42
CA ALA A 16 -13.61 6.03 3.03
C ALA A 16 -13.45 4.71 2.25
N ASP A 17 -13.93 3.58 2.79
CA ASP A 17 -13.77 2.24 2.23
C ASP A 17 -12.28 1.84 2.03
N LEU A 18 -11.39 2.34 2.89
CA LEU A 18 -9.97 2.04 2.92
C LEU A 18 -9.60 1.13 4.10
N ASP A 19 -10.44 0.13 4.39
CA ASP A 19 -10.21 -0.82 5.48
C ASP A 19 -8.87 -1.56 5.35
N TRP A 20 -8.47 -1.87 4.12
CA TRP A 20 -7.16 -2.47 3.83
C TRP A 20 -6.00 -1.59 4.34
N LEU A 21 -6.13 -0.27 4.19
CA LEU A 21 -5.10 0.67 4.64
C LEU A 21 -5.16 0.88 6.15
N ALA A 22 -6.36 0.86 6.73
CA ALA A 22 -6.53 0.87 8.18
C ALA A 22 -5.86 -0.35 8.83
N GLU A 23 -6.03 -1.54 8.23
CA GLU A 23 -5.36 -2.76 8.67
C GLU A 23 -3.84 -2.65 8.53
N GLU A 24 -3.32 -2.18 7.38
CA GLU A 24 -1.88 -1.96 7.20
C GLU A 24 -1.30 -1.00 8.26
N VAL A 25 -2.04 0.06 8.61
CA VAL A 25 -1.59 1.00 9.65
C VAL A 25 -1.52 0.32 11.02
N ILE A 26 -2.54 -0.45 11.39
CA ILE A 26 -2.55 -1.19 12.66
C ILE A 26 -1.38 -2.17 12.70
N GLN A 27 -1.18 -2.95 11.63
CA GLN A 27 -0.13 -3.96 11.55
C GLN A 27 1.26 -3.31 11.60
N GLY A 28 1.50 -2.26 10.82
CA GLY A 28 2.81 -1.61 10.77
C GLY A 28 3.18 -0.88 12.05
N VAL A 29 2.21 -0.25 12.73
CA VAL A 29 2.45 0.34 14.05
C VAL A 29 2.76 -0.72 15.11
N LEU A 30 2.06 -1.86 15.09
CA LEU A 30 2.27 -2.94 16.05
C LEU A 30 3.55 -3.72 15.80
N ALA A 31 3.91 -3.94 14.52
CA ALA A 31 5.15 -4.57 14.12
C ALA A 31 6.35 -3.66 14.44
N GLY A 32 6.19 -2.35 14.27
CA GLY A 32 7.26 -1.38 14.44
C GLY A 32 8.26 -1.39 13.28
N ASP A 33 9.44 -0.83 13.52
CA ASP A 33 10.49 -0.81 12.51
C ASP A 33 11.11 -2.22 12.44
N VAL A 34 10.84 -2.93 11.34
CA VAL A 34 11.53 -4.19 11.04
C VAL A 34 12.83 -3.77 10.36
N PRO A 35 13.99 -3.86 11.03
CA PRO A 35 15.24 -3.52 10.39
C PRO A 35 15.39 -4.36 9.12
N LEU A 36 15.59 -3.69 7.99
CA LEU A 36 15.92 -4.35 6.73
C LEU A 36 17.05 -5.34 7.00
N GLU A 37 16.77 -6.64 6.83
CA GLU A 37 17.81 -7.65 6.86
C GLU A 37 18.88 -7.21 5.86
N SER A 38 20.11 -7.00 6.34
CA SER A 38 21.21 -6.66 5.43
C SER A 38 21.29 -7.73 4.33
N GLU A 39 21.60 -7.34 3.10
CA GLU A 39 21.72 -8.28 1.98
C GLU A 39 22.68 -9.45 2.33
N ALA A 40 23.70 -9.16 3.14
CA ALA A 40 24.61 -10.16 3.71
C ALA A 40 23.92 -11.17 4.65
N ALA A 41 22.95 -10.73 5.47
CA ALA A 41 22.16 -11.60 6.34
C ALA A 41 21.20 -12.49 5.53
N VAL A 42 20.56 -11.95 4.48
CA VAL A 42 19.71 -12.73 3.57
C VAL A 42 20.52 -13.80 2.83
N ILE A 43 21.71 -13.44 2.34
CA ILE A 43 22.62 -14.38 1.67
C ILE A 43 23.12 -15.45 2.64
N ALA A 44 23.47 -15.07 3.87
CA ALA A 44 23.88 -16.01 4.92
C ALA A 44 22.74 -16.99 5.27
N ALA A 45 21.52 -16.48 5.51
CA ALA A 45 20.35 -17.31 5.80
C ALA A 45 20.05 -18.29 4.67
N ARG A 46 20.10 -17.85 3.41
CA ARG A 46 19.94 -18.74 2.23
C ARG A 46 21.01 -19.82 2.17
N ARG A 47 22.26 -19.47 2.44
CA ARG A 47 23.38 -20.42 2.46
C ARG A 47 23.21 -21.45 3.57
N ASP A 48 22.77 -21.02 4.74
CA ASP A 48 22.63 -21.87 5.90
C ASP A 48 21.42 -22.82 5.74
N VAL A 49 20.29 -22.35 5.20
CA VAL A 49 19.15 -23.20 4.78
C VAL A 49 19.60 -24.25 3.77
N PHE A 50 20.36 -23.87 2.74
CA PHE A 50 20.82 -24.79 1.70
C PHE A 50 21.78 -25.86 2.25
N ARG A 51 22.65 -25.46 3.19
CA ARG A 51 23.61 -26.35 3.85
C ARG A 51 22.94 -27.33 4.81
N GLU A 52 21.95 -26.85 5.56
CA GLU A 52 21.13 -27.67 6.45
C GLU A 52 20.30 -28.69 5.66
N TRP A 53 19.71 -28.27 4.53
CA TRP A 53 18.99 -29.15 3.61
C TRP A 53 19.88 -30.26 3.04
N GLN A 54 21.13 -29.94 2.67
CA GLN A 54 22.09 -30.92 2.16
C GLN A 54 22.59 -31.91 3.22
N ASN A 55 22.71 -31.49 4.48
CA ASN A 55 23.31 -32.31 5.53
C ASN A 55 22.29 -33.13 6.33
N SER A 56 21.07 -32.62 6.50
CA SER A 56 20.12 -33.12 7.50
C SER A 56 18.94 -33.89 6.89
N GLY A 57 18.74 -33.85 5.57
CA GLY A 57 17.62 -34.52 4.88
C GLY A 57 16.23 -34.01 5.28
N GLY A 58 16.16 -32.90 6.01
CA GLY A 58 14.95 -32.28 6.53
C GLY A 58 15.27 -30.93 7.17
N PHE A 59 14.26 -30.06 7.28
CA PHE A 59 14.39 -28.74 7.91
C PHE A 59 14.52 -28.90 9.43
N GLY A 60 15.75 -29.05 9.93
CA GLY A 60 16.04 -28.79 11.34
C GLY A 60 15.69 -27.34 11.66
N ASN A 61 15.22 -27.06 12.88
CA ASN A 61 14.88 -25.72 13.37
C ASN A 61 16.07 -24.77 13.14
N LEU A 62 15.99 -23.99 12.06
CA LEU A 62 16.88 -22.87 11.83
C LEU A 62 16.44 -21.76 12.78
N ASP A 63 17.16 -21.62 13.90
CA ASP A 63 17.10 -20.44 14.75
C ASP A 63 17.71 -19.26 13.98
N VAL A 64 16.95 -18.71 13.04
CA VAL A 64 17.23 -17.38 12.50
C VAL A 64 17.02 -16.41 13.65
N PRO A 65 18.01 -15.57 14.02
CA PRO A 65 17.80 -14.53 15.01
C PRO A 65 16.70 -13.62 14.47
N LEU A 66 15.48 -13.75 15.01
CA LEU A 66 14.42 -12.77 14.80
C LEU A 66 14.95 -11.45 15.36
N MET A 67 15.40 -10.56 14.47
CA MET A 67 15.70 -9.19 14.86
C MET A 67 14.45 -8.67 15.55
N GLN A 68 14.58 -8.34 16.84
CA GLN A 68 13.44 -7.91 17.64
C GLN A 68 12.92 -6.61 17.05
N ALA A 69 11.77 -6.69 16.39
CA ALA A 69 11.07 -5.54 15.88
C ALA A 69 10.82 -4.60 17.07
N THR A 70 11.18 -3.33 16.93
CA THR A 70 10.98 -2.35 18.00
C THR A 70 9.65 -1.65 17.72
N PRO A 71 8.58 -1.95 18.49
CA PRO A 71 7.28 -1.34 18.25
C PRO A 71 7.41 0.17 18.39
N LEU A 72 6.85 0.91 17.43
CA LEU A 72 6.78 2.37 17.49
C LEU A 72 6.01 2.79 18.75
N LYS A 73 6.40 3.91 19.38
CA LYS A 73 5.76 4.36 20.63
C LYS A 73 5.23 5.79 20.52
N GLY A 74 4.01 5.98 21.03
CA GLY A 74 3.40 7.31 21.18
C GLY A 74 3.38 8.10 19.87
N GLU A 75 4.08 9.23 19.86
CA GLU A 75 4.14 10.17 18.74
C GLU A 75 4.73 9.55 17.46
N GLU A 76 5.69 8.62 17.60
CA GLU A 76 6.29 7.90 16.47
C GLU A 76 5.25 7.11 15.67
N GLN A 77 4.20 6.62 16.33
CA GLN A 77 3.12 5.90 15.66
C GLN A 77 2.29 6.83 14.77
N LEU A 78 2.09 8.08 15.20
CA LEU A 78 1.34 9.09 14.44
C LEU A 78 2.13 9.55 13.22
N ASP A 79 3.42 9.85 13.40
CA ASP A 79 4.33 10.22 12.31
C ASP A 79 4.42 9.13 11.25
N TRP A 80 4.64 7.89 11.70
CA TRP A 80 4.70 6.74 10.81
C TRP A 80 3.39 6.53 10.07
N ALA A 81 2.24 6.61 10.75
CA ALA A 81 0.93 6.40 10.12
C ALA A 81 0.63 7.44 9.03
N VAL A 82 0.94 8.72 9.26
CA VAL A 82 0.80 9.78 8.24
C VAL A 82 1.67 9.49 7.03
N GLY A 83 2.94 9.15 7.26
CA GLY A 83 3.87 8.80 6.17
C GLY A 83 3.41 7.58 5.39
N HIS A 84 2.97 6.54 6.08
CA HIS A 84 2.50 5.28 5.48
C HIS A 84 1.27 5.50 4.62
N VAL A 85 0.23 6.16 5.15
CA VAL A 85 -1.01 6.44 4.40
C VAL A 85 -0.74 7.20 3.10
N VAL A 86 0.07 8.26 3.17
CA VAL A 86 0.41 9.06 1.98
C VAL A 86 1.17 8.22 0.95
N THR A 87 2.16 7.46 1.39
CA THR A 87 2.99 6.64 0.51
C THR A 87 2.16 5.56 -0.17
N ARG A 88 1.35 4.81 0.58
CA ARG A 88 0.54 3.70 0.05
C ARG A 88 -0.52 4.16 -0.93
N LEU A 89 -1.19 5.29 -0.65
CA LEU A 89 -2.15 5.86 -1.60
C LEU A 89 -1.47 6.34 -2.89
N LEU A 90 -0.29 6.95 -2.78
CA LEU A 90 0.48 7.36 -3.96
C LEU A 90 0.94 6.17 -4.80
N ASP A 91 1.41 5.10 -4.17
CA ASP A 91 1.82 3.86 -4.84
C ASP A 91 0.65 3.20 -5.57
N ALA A 92 -0.51 3.15 -4.91
CA ALA A 92 -1.73 2.60 -5.50
C ALA A 92 -2.18 3.42 -6.73
N LEU A 93 -2.25 4.76 -6.60
CA LEU A 93 -2.59 5.66 -7.70
C LEU A 93 -1.61 5.57 -8.87
N SER A 94 -0.31 5.50 -8.59
CA SER A 94 0.74 5.35 -9.60
C SER A 94 0.62 4.02 -10.34
N SER A 95 0.30 2.95 -9.61
CA SER A 95 0.05 1.63 -10.18
C SER A 95 -1.20 1.61 -11.06
N MET A 96 -2.26 2.27 -10.63
CA MET A 96 -3.49 2.43 -11.42
C MET A 96 -3.24 3.25 -12.70
N GLN A 97 -2.50 4.35 -12.61
CA GLN A 97 -2.13 5.15 -13.77
C GLN A 97 -1.35 4.31 -14.79
N ALA A 98 -0.28 3.63 -14.36
CA ALA A 98 0.54 2.80 -15.23
C ALA A 98 -0.27 1.67 -15.89
N SER A 99 -1.25 1.11 -15.17
CA SER A 99 -2.13 0.07 -15.71
C SER A 99 -3.08 0.62 -16.76
N THR A 100 -3.66 1.80 -16.51
CA THR A 100 -4.55 2.49 -17.45
C THR A 100 -3.81 2.88 -18.73
N GLU A 101 -2.59 3.42 -18.62
CA GLU A 101 -1.74 3.77 -19.77
C GLU A 101 -1.39 2.55 -20.64
N ARG A 102 -1.12 1.39 -20.03
CA ARG A 102 -0.88 0.14 -20.77
C ARG A 102 -2.14 -0.35 -21.48
N LEU A 103 -3.31 -0.24 -20.83
CA LEU A 103 -4.58 -0.63 -21.45
C LEU A 103 -4.94 0.30 -22.61
N ASP A 104 -4.72 1.61 -22.47
CA ASP A 104 -4.90 2.58 -23.55
C ASP A 104 -4.03 2.21 -24.76
N ALA A 105 -2.74 1.89 -24.53
CA ALA A 105 -1.84 1.47 -25.60
C ALA A 105 -2.31 0.19 -26.32
N LEU A 106 -2.88 -0.78 -25.59
CA LEU A 106 -3.46 -2.00 -26.18
C LEU A 106 -4.71 -1.69 -27.01
N VAL A 107 -5.58 -0.81 -26.52
CA VAL A 107 -6.79 -0.37 -27.23
C VAL A 107 -6.41 0.39 -28.51
N GLU A 108 -5.43 1.29 -28.44
CA GLU A 108 -4.92 2.02 -29.60
C GLU A 108 -4.28 1.09 -30.63
N GLY A 109 -3.46 0.13 -30.20
CA GLY A 109 -2.87 -0.89 -31.07
C GLY A 109 -3.93 -1.74 -31.80
N ALA A 110 -4.93 -2.22 -31.07
CA ALA A 110 -6.03 -3.00 -31.64
C ALA A 110 -6.87 -2.21 -32.66
N ASN A 111 -7.04 -0.89 -32.44
CA ASN A 111 -7.73 0.00 -33.36
C ASN A 111 -6.92 0.24 -34.66
N GLN A 112 -5.59 0.29 -34.58
CA GLN A 112 -4.71 0.49 -35.75
C GLN A 112 -4.62 -0.75 -36.64
N GLU A 113 -4.65 -1.95 -36.06
CA GLU A 113 -4.58 -3.22 -36.80
C GLU A 113 -5.91 -3.61 -37.48
N GLY A 114 -6.97 -2.80 -37.31
CA GLY A 114 -8.25 -3.01 -37.99
C GLY A 114 -8.97 -4.30 -37.59
N TRP A 115 -8.63 -4.87 -36.44
CA TRP A 115 -9.14 -6.17 -35.96
C TRP A 115 -10.65 -6.22 -35.72
N HIS A 116 -11.33 -5.07 -35.66
CA HIS A 116 -12.77 -5.06 -35.44
C HIS A 116 -13.53 -4.19 -36.43
N ARG A 117 -14.02 -4.83 -37.49
CA ARG A 117 -15.01 -4.26 -38.43
C ARG A 117 -16.43 -4.13 -37.83
N LYS A 118 -16.60 -4.25 -36.50
CA LYS A 118 -17.89 -4.12 -35.79
C LYS A 118 -17.83 -3.61 -34.34
N ALA A 119 -16.64 -3.37 -33.77
CA ALA A 119 -16.57 -2.77 -32.44
C ALA A 119 -16.71 -1.25 -32.60
N ALA A 120 -17.64 -0.65 -31.86
CA ALA A 120 -17.66 0.79 -31.64
C ALA A 120 -16.24 1.24 -31.26
N ARG A 121 -15.79 2.39 -31.79
CA ARG A 121 -14.51 3.01 -31.40
C ARG A 121 -14.43 3.01 -29.88
N MET A 122 -13.55 2.18 -29.31
CA MET A 122 -13.34 2.14 -27.87
C MET A 122 -12.67 3.45 -27.47
N THR A 123 -13.33 4.24 -26.62
CA THR A 123 -12.84 5.53 -26.12
C THR A 123 -12.28 5.35 -24.71
N GLY A 124 -10.98 5.04 -24.65
CA GLY A 124 -10.21 4.99 -23.40
C GLY A 124 -10.44 3.73 -22.55
N ALA A 125 -9.41 3.33 -21.83
CA ALA A 125 -9.47 2.27 -20.83
C ALA A 125 -10.01 2.79 -19.50
N GLN A 126 -10.83 1.98 -18.85
CA GLN A 126 -11.33 2.22 -17.50
C GLN A 126 -11.00 1.00 -16.64
N LEU A 127 -10.51 1.24 -15.43
CA LEU A 127 -10.33 0.20 -14.43
C LEU A 127 -11.66 0.02 -13.69
N VAL A 128 -12.18 -1.21 -13.68
CA VAL A 128 -13.46 -1.55 -13.06
C VAL A 128 -13.23 -2.62 -12.01
N ILE A 129 -13.72 -2.37 -10.80
CA ILE A 129 -13.79 -3.37 -9.73
C ILE A 129 -15.14 -4.06 -9.86
N ASN A 130 -15.13 -5.37 -10.04
CA ASN A 130 -16.32 -6.20 -10.21
C ASN A 130 -16.15 -7.46 -9.38
N ASP A 131 -17.16 -7.83 -8.59
CA ASP A 131 -17.17 -9.04 -7.76
C ASP A 131 -17.79 -10.28 -8.45
N GLY A 132 -18.15 -10.14 -9.71
CA GLY A 132 -18.80 -11.15 -10.55
C GLY A 132 -20.28 -10.87 -10.79
N GLU A 133 -20.95 -10.13 -9.90
CA GLU A 133 -22.38 -9.80 -10.01
C GLU A 133 -22.63 -8.29 -10.11
N GLU A 134 -21.79 -7.45 -9.47
CA GLU A 134 -21.93 -6.00 -9.46
C GLU A 134 -20.62 -5.26 -9.77
N VAL A 135 -20.75 -4.12 -10.46
CA VAL A 135 -19.66 -3.16 -10.61
C VAL A 135 -19.58 -2.33 -9.33
N LEU A 136 -18.60 -2.63 -8.49
CA LEU A 136 -18.37 -1.97 -7.21
C LEU A 136 -17.75 -0.57 -7.37
N GLY A 137 -17.06 -0.34 -8.48
CA GLY A 137 -16.48 0.96 -8.76
C GLY A 137 -15.75 0.99 -10.10
N ALA A 138 -15.57 2.20 -10.63
CA ALA A 138 -14.85 2.40 -11.87
C ALA A 138 -14.02 3.67 -11.82
N ALA A 139 -12.75 3.57 -12.22
CA ALA A 139 -11.81 4.68 -12.26
C ALA A 139 -11.29 4.83 -13.69
N ASP A 140 -11.50 6.02 -14.26
CA ASP A 140 -10.88 6.42 -15.51
C ASP A 140 -9.59 7.23 -15.24
N ARG A 141 -8.87 7.55 -16.31
CA ARG A 141 -7.64 8.35 -16.24
C ARG A 141 -7.84 9.70 -15.55
N ASN A 142 -8.94 10.38 -15.84
CA ASN A 142 -9.22 11.72 -15.28
C ASN A 142 -9.43 11.66 -13.77
N ALA A 143 -10.12 10.62 -13.29
CA ALA A 143 -10.31 10.37 -11.87
C ALA A 143 -8.98 10.10 -11.15
N ILE A 144 -8.11 9.28 -11.75
CA ILE A 144 -6.77 8.98 -11.21
C ILE A 144 -5.93 10.27 -11.15
N GLU A 145 -5.89 11.04 -12.24
CA GLU A 145 -5.14 12.31 -12.29
C GLU A 145 -5.68 13.37 -11.32
N ALA A 146 -7.01 13.41 -11.11
CA ALA A 146 -7.62 14.28 -10.11
C ALA A 146 -7.22 13.86 -8.68
N ALA A 147 -7.25 12.56 -8.38
CA ALA A 147 -6.82 12.03 -7.09
C ALA A 147 -5.33 12.31 -6.82
N MET A 148 -4.46 12.10 -7.82
CA MET A 148 -3.03 12.43 -7.71
C MET A 148 -2.79 13.91 -7.43
N ARG A 149 -3.56 14.81 -8.07
CA ARG A 149 -3.48 16.26 -7.79
C ARG A 149 -3.96 16.64 -6.39
N ALA A 150 -4.83 15.84 -5.78
CA ALA A 150 -5.31 16.06 -4.42
C ALA A 150 -4.34 15.57 -3.33
N MET A 151 -3.38 14.70 -3.66
CA MET A 151 -2.42 14.12 -2.70
C MET A 151 -1.65 15.14 -1.85
N PRO A 152 -1.18 16.28 -2.39
CA PRO A 152 -0.53 17.30 -1.56
C PRO A 152 -1.46 17.87 -0.49
N SER A 153 -2.74 18.09 -0.82
CA SER A 153 -3.73 18.60 0.13
C SER A 153 -4.07 17.56 1.21
N LEU A 154 -4.18 16.28 0.82
CA LEU A 154 -4.37 15.18 1.76
C LEU A 154 -3.19 15.08 2.74
N LYS A 155 -1.96 15.14 2.23
CA LYS A 155 -0.74 15.12 3.06
C LYS A 155 -0.75 16.26 4.07
N GLU A 156 -1.09 17.48 3.64
CA GLU A 156 -1.17 18.63 4.52
C GLU A 156 -2.24 18.45 5.60
N ALA A 157 -3.43 17.98 5.25
CA ALA A 157 -4.50 17.70 6.20
C ALA A 157 -4.10 16.64 7.24
N LEU A 158 -3.40 15.58 6.83
CA LEU A 158 -2.90 14.55 7.73
C LEU A 158 -1.82 15.08 8.68
N LEU A 159 -0.93 15.95 8.20
CA LEU A 159 0.07 16.62 9.05
C LEU A 159 -0.59 17.54 10.08
N GLN A 160 -1.59 18.32 9.66
CA GLN A 160 -2.36 19.19 10.57
C GLN A 160 -3.12 18.37 11.63
N TRP A 161 -3.74 17.26 11.22
CA TRP A 161 -4.39 16.35 12.15
C TRP A 161 -3.42 15.76 13.17
N ARG A 162 -2.23 15.34 12.74
CA ARG A 162 -1.16 14.86 13.62
C ARG A 162 -0.80 15.93 14.63
N ASP A 163 -0.49 17.14 14.16
CA ASP A 163 -0.05 18.25 15.03
C ASP A 163 -1.14 18.59 16.07
N ALA A 164 -2.41 18.58 15.67
CA ALA A 164 -3.53 18.76 16.59
C ALA A 164 -3.64 17.63 17.62
N SER A 165 -3.40 16.38 17.20
CA SER A 165 -3.42 15.19 18.07
C SER A 165 -2.27 15.18 19.08
N LEU A 166 -1.12 15.75 18.71
CA LEU A 166 0.01 15.97 19.61
C LEU A 166 -0.29 17.07 20.63
N ALA A 167 -0.83 18.20 20.17
CA ALA A 167 -1.18 19.32 21.05
C ALA A 167 -2.32 18.98 22.04
N GLY A 168 -3.25 18.09 21.66
CA GLY A 168 -4.38 17.67 22.48
C GLY A 168 -4.05 16.63 23.57
N GLY A 169 -2.90 15.96 23.51
CA GLY A 169 -2.51 14.88 24.43
C GLY A 169 -1.92 15.32 25.78
N GLY A 170 -1.80 16.63 26.02
CA GLY A 170 -1.19 17.21 27.23
C GLY A 170 -2.15 17.61 28.36
N LYS A 171 -3.35 17.02 28.44
CA LYS A 171 -4.34 17.31 29.49
C LYS A 171 -4.72 16.08 30.30
#